data_AF-A0A7G6A7J4-F1
#
_entry.id   AF-A0A7G6A7J4-F1
#
_cell.length_a   1.000
_cell.length_b   1.000
_cell.length_c   1.000
_cell.angle_alpha   90.00
_cell.angle_beta   90.00
_cell.angle_gamma   90.00
#
_symmetry.space_group_name_H-M   'P 1'
#
loop_
_entity.id
_entity.type
_entity.pdbx_description
1 polymer ?
#
loop_
_entity_poly.entity_id
_entity_poly.type
_entity_poly.pdbx_seq_one_letter_code
_entity_poly.pdbx_strand_id
1 'polypeptide(L)'
;MATLGITYKTGTGKLLTQHKPQQFIARALDDDIQAVRLPTAYKGQQHLPGYQWVLTGLTSGGSLPRRETRDVDGKLVFFRTSEVEELIENTSGGLDEDMYGCRYTHAEFSPAALAITHFDGAIRAYRAEAYFERIDAQIDRAGKHSEYTKLFRFDGPLPVERWKRLMSDYFRGNPLVPEYLGVPSEEFEASPTLPAATAEVADEADLASFISLARNTIDERFALGYNWATIPGLGRLPTVETGCEAVDAFLRTQIDISHVPAVGATDGVLNLARMGFGADDDFPKMMMGVVAGIANALPQDILTLNLQKVAISLTWPFGDLMVTLSIRGEANLVSQALEQLFSVVDPIKPPSEWIEPLSELVQNLAPRFTPVDGFWGVTEGVLEYEHSDELPYHMLVPEAMMATLTRNSVESEGPSAGGAPAG
;
A
#
# COMPACT_ATOMS: atom_id res chain seq x y z
N MET A 1 -4.31 -19.26 -33.82
CA MET A 1 -4.45 -18.92 -32.39
C MET A 1 -5.89 -19.15 -32.01
N ALA A 2 -6.16 -20.07 -31.08
CA ALA A 2 -7.50 -20.33 -30.56
C ALA A 2 -7.56 -19.81 -29.12
N THR A 3 -8.51 -18.94 -28.81
CA THR A 3 -8.70 -18.32 -27.49
C THR A 3 -9.72 -19.13 -26.68
N LEU A 4 -9.40 -19.46 -25.42
CA LEU A 4 -10.26 -20.23 -24.51
C LEU A 4 -10.29 -19.52 -23.14
N GLY A 5 -11.45 -19.09 -22.64
CA GLY A 5 -11.59 -18.32 -21.39
C GLY A 5 -12.26 -19.09 -20.24
N ILE A 6 -11.71 -19.04 -19.02
CA ILE A 6 -12.12 -19.80 -17.79
C ILE A 6 -11.73 -19.00 -16.51
N THR A 7 -12.40 -19.21 -15.35
CA THR A 7 -12.26 -18.36 -14.13
C THR A 7 -12.31 -19.07 -12.73
N TYR A 8 -11.86 -18.43 -11.61
CA TYR A 8 -11.68 -19.01 -10.23
C TYR A 8 -11.50 -18.01 -9.02
N LYS A 9 -11.55 -18.48 -7.73
CA LYS A 9 -11.55 -17.69 -6.45
C LYS A 9 -10.87 -18.36 -5.19
N THR A 10 -10.35 -17.61 -4.18
CA THR A 10 -9.75 -18.13 -2.89
C THR A 10 -9.92 -17.22 -1.63
N GLY A 11 -9.80 -17.75 -0.38
CA GLY A 11 -9.94 -17.01 0.90
C GLY A 11 -9.07 -17.50 2.11
N THR A 12 -8.93 -16.68 3.17
CA THR A 12 -7.95 -16.82 4.31
C THR A 12 -8.54 -16.53 5.72
N GLY A 13 -7.82 -16.85 6.81
CA GLY A 13 -8.18 -16.57 8.23
C GLY A 13 -6.98 -16.33 9.18
N LYS A 14 -7.18 -15.60 10.31
CA LYS A 14 -6.13 -15.08 11.26
C LYS A 14 -6.49 -15.24 12.75
N LEU A 15 -5.51 -15.08 13.67
CA LEU A 15 -5.57 -15.21 15.16
C LEU A 15 -4.85 -14.01 15.88
N LEU A 16 -5.17 -13.72 17.16
CA LEU A 16 -4.87 -12.48 17.96
C LEU A 16 -4.12 -12.73 19.31
N THR A 17 -3.38 -11.72 19.84
CA THR A 17 -2.71 -11.68 21.18
C THR A 17 -2.68 -10.27 21.84
N GLN A 18 -2.57 -10.18 23.19
CA GLN A 18 -2.72 -8.99 24.09
C GLN A 18 -1.41 -8.22 24.48
N HIS A 19 -1.50 -6.92 24.87
CA HIS A 19 -0.38 -5.99 25.23
C HIS A 19 -0.53 -5.22 26.59
N LYS A 20 0.57 -4.56 27.04
CA LYS A 20 0.86 -3.87 28.36
C LYS A 20 1.10 -2.33 28.20
N PRO A 21 1.12 -1.48 29.27
CA PRO A 21 0.91 -0.02 29.19
C PRO A 21 2.09 0.82 28.64
N GLN A 22 1.76 2.01 28.08
CA GLN A 22 2.64 2.96 27.34
C GLN A 22 2.31 4.43 27.68
N GLN A 23 3.23 5.38 27.42
CA GLN A 23 3.05 6.83 27.67
C GLN A 23 2.68 7.60 26.39
N PHE A 24 1.91 8.69 26.52
CA PHE A 24 1.31 9.42 25.39
C PHE A 24 1.41 10.94 25.58
N ILE A 25 1.88 11.66 24.54
CA ILE A 25 1.91 13.13 24.49
C ILE A 25 1.31 13.60 23.16
N ALA A 26 0.30 14.49 23.23
CA ALA A 26 -0.37 15.04 22.05
C ALA A 26 -0.56 16.55 22.14
N ARG A 27 -0.55 17.21 20.98
CA ARG A 27 -0.95 18.62 20.80
C ARG A 27 -2.26 18.68 20.01
N ALA A 28 -3.29 19.26 20.62
CA ALA A 28 -4.68 19.09 20.20
C ALA A 28 -5.21 20.16 19.22
N LEU A 29 -6.20 19.76 18.41
CA LEU A 29 -7.15 20.62 17.70
C LEU A 29 -8.33 20.95 18.63
N ASP A 30 -8.53 22.23 18.96
CA ASP A 30 -9.56 22.70 19.91
C ASP A 30 -10.98 22.79 19.32
N ASP A 31 -12.00 22.61 20.18
CA ASP A 31 -13.48 22.69 20.13
C ASP A 31 -14.29 22.45 18.83
N ASP A 32 -13.82 22.85 17.66
CA ASP A 32 -14.59 22.79 16.40
C ASP A 32 -14.80 21.33 15.91
N ILE A 33 -13.92 20.40 16.29
CA ILE A 33 -14.06 18.96 16.00
C ILE A 33 -14.93 18.25 17.04
N GLN A 34 -14.94 18.71 18.31
CA GLN A 34 -15.83 18.18 19.34
C GLN A 34 -17.29 18.64 19.18
N ALA A 35 -17.55 19.68 18.38
CA ALA A 35 -18.90 20.14 18.05
C ALA A 35 -19.72 19.13 17.20
N VAL A 36 -19.09 18.08 16.66
CA VAL A 36 -19.78 16.91 16.11
C VAL A 36 -20.07 15.93 17.26
N ARG A 37 -21.02 16.34 18.13
CA ARG A 37 -21.68 15.61 19.23
C ARG A 37 -20.80 14.68 20.09
N LEU A 38 -20.31 15.21 21.21
CA LEU A 38 -20.18 14.43 22.46
C LEU A 38 -21.22 14.90 23.48
N PRO A 39 -21.96 14.00 24.16
CA PRO A 39 -22.76 14.37 25.33
C PRO A 39 -21.84 14.71 26.50
N THR A 40 -22.07 15.89 27.08
CA THR A 40 -21.43 16.37 28.30
C THR A 40 -21.70 15.42 29.47
N ALA A 41 -20.73 14.59 29.87
CA ALA A 41 -20.55 14.13 31.26
C ALA A 41 -19.39 13.14 31.39
N TYR A 42 -18.23 13.58 31.89
CA TYR A 42 -17.45 12.76 32.83
C TYR A 42 -16.58 13.67 33.71
N LYS A 43 -17.09 13.99 34.91
CA LYS A 43 -16.29 14.46 36.04
C LYS A 43 -16.05 13.26 36.93
N GLY A 44 -14.84 12.71 36.93
CA GLY A 44 -14.46 11.63 37.82
C GLY A 44 -12.95 11.46 37.89
N GLN A 45 -12.31 12.10 38.87
CA GLN A 45 -10.96 11.73 39.30
C GLN A 45 -11.01 10.32 39.88
N GLN A 46 -10.34 9.36 39.23
CA GLN A 46 -9.87 8.14 39.89
C GLN A 46 -8.39 7.97 39.59
N HIS A 47 -7.59 8.02 40.65
CA HIS A 47 -6.16 7.70 40.62
C HIS A 47 -5.97 6.20 40.40
N LEU A 48 -5.41 5.81 39.26
CA LEU A 48 -4.76 4.52 39.07
C LEU A 48 -3.24 4.70 39.23
N PRO A 49 -2.55 3.83 40.00
CA PRO A 49 -1.09 3.92 40.19
C PRO A 49 -0.37 3.42 38.93
N GLY A 50 0.50 4.25 38.34
CA GLY A 50 1.34 3.89 37.19
C GLY A 50 1.15 4.73 35.92
N TYR A 51 0.21 5.68 35.92
CA TYR A 51 0.00 6.60 34.80
C TYR A 51 0.52 8.00 35.17
N GLN A 52 1.58 8.46 34.50
CA GLN A 52 2.03 9.84 34.60
C GLN A 52 1.50 10.60 33.38
N TRP A 53 0.60 11.55 33.63
CA TRP A 53 -0.04 12.37 32.61
C TRP A 53 0.81 13.64 32.40
N VAL A 54 1.29 13.88 31.18
CA VAL A 54 1.81 15.19 30.78
C VAL A 54 0.83 15.80 29.79
N LEU A 55 -0.13 16.54 30.34
CA LEU A 55 -1.12 17.30 29.59
C LEU A 55 -0.51 18.65 29.20
N THR A 56 -0.29 18.88 27.91
CA THR A 56 0.13 20.20 27.39
C THR A 56 -0.91 20.72 26.42
N GLY A 57 -2.06 21.05 27.00
CA GLY A 57 -3.15 21.74 26.35
C GLY A 57 -4.10 22.25 27.45
N LEU A 58 -4.29 23.57 27.51
CA LEU A 58 -5.21 24.30 28.39
C LEU A 58 -4.75 24.50 29.84
N THR A 59 -3.79 25.40 30.04
CA THR A 59 -3.91 26.32 31.18
C THR A 59 -5.12 27.21 30.93
N SER A 60 -5.89 27.50 31.98
CA SER A 60 -7.14 28.27 31.97
C SER A 60 -6.97 29.75 31.60
N GLY A 61 -6.32 30.03 30.46
CA GLY A 61 -6.00 31.37 29.95
C GLY A 61 -5.12 31.40 28.69
N GLY A 62 -5.08 30.33 27.87
CA GLY A 62 -4.20 30.22 26.69
C GLY A 62 -4.95 30.32 25.35
N SER A 63 -4.39 31.07 24.40
CA SER A 63 -4.91 31.34 23.05
C SER A 63 -5.44 30.12 22.27
N LEU A 64 -6.47 30.34 21.44
CA LEU A 64 -6.90 29.43 20.37
C LEU A 64 -5.69 28.81 19.64
N PRO A 65 -5.77 27.55 19.18
CA PRO A 65 -4.69 26.92 18.42
C PRO A 65 -4.26 27.84 17.27
N ARG A 66 -2.93 28.01 17.15
CA ARG A 66 -2.33 28.95 16.20
C ARG A 66 -2.83 28.61 14.79
N ARG A 67 -3.60 29.52 14.19
CA ARG A 67 -3.99 29.41 12.79
C ARG A 67 -2.73 29.56 11.95
N GLU A 68 -2.45 28.54 11.14
CA GLU A 68 -1.33 28.55 10.22
C GLU A 68 -1.85 28.86 8.81
N THR A 69 -1.01 29.51 8.03
CA THR A 69 -1.35 29.96 6.68
C THR A 69 -0.25 29.57 5.73
N ARG A 70 -0.60 28.97 4.58
CA ARG A 70 0.34 28.77 3.47
C ARG A 70 -0.22 29.40 2.21
N ASP A 71 0.67 29.88 1.35
CA ASP A 71 0.32 30.31 0.01
C ASP A 71 0.25 29.07 -0.89
N VAL A 72 -0.89 28.85 -1.53
CA VAL A 72 -1.08 27.82 -2.57
C VAL A 72 -1.61 28.53 -3.80
N ASP A 73 -0.82 28.59 -4.86
CA ASP A 73 -1.18 29.20 -6.14
C ASP A 73 -1.67 30.66 -6.02
N GLY A 74 -1.04 31.44 -5.14
CA GLY A 74 -1.41 32.84 -4.89
C GLY A 74 -2.65 33.01 -4.00
N LYS A 75 -3.17 31.92 -3.42
CA LYS A 75 -4.27 31.93 -2.46
C LYS A 75 -3.77 31.56 -1.08
N LEU A 76 -4.14 32.39 -0.10
CA LEU A 76 -3.87 32.10 1.30
C LEU A 76 -4.80 30.99 1.79
N VAL A 77 -4.25 29.82 2.12
CA VAL A 77 -4.99 28.69 2.66
C VAL A 77 -4.74 28.61 4.17
N PHE A 78 -5.81 28.45 4.94
CA PHE A 78 -5.76 28.30 6.40
C PHE A 78 -5.79 26.81 6.78
N PHE A 79 -4.93 26.43 7.71
CA PHE A 79 -4.92 25.09 8.27
C PHE A 79 -4.56 25.12 9.76
N ARG A 80 -4.76 23.99 10.43
CA ARG A 80 -4.36 23.73 11.81
C ARG A 80 -3.53 22.47 11.85
N THR A 81 -2.48 22.44 12.66
CA THR A 81 -1.59 21.29 12.79
C THR A 81 -1.92 20.47 14.04
N SER A 82 -1.77 19.16 13.93
CA SER A 82 -1.82 18.20 15.04
C SER A 82 -0.54 17.39 15.02
N GLU A 83 0.07 17.21 16.19
CA GLU A 83 1.29 16.41 16.34
C GLU A 83 1.12 15.48 17.54
N VAL A 84 1.47 14.22 17.35
CA VAL A 84 1.40 13.19 18.38
C VAL A 84 2.65 12.35 18.35
N GLU A 85 3.19 12.07 19.53
CA GLU A 85 4.35 11.21 19.70
C GLU A 85 4.10 10.22 20.84
N GLU A 86 4.27 8.94 20.54
CA GLU A 86 4.25 7.88 21.54
C GLU A 86 5.67 7.63 22.04
N LEU A 87 5.86 7.90 23.33
CA LEU A 87 7.10 7.64 24.04
C LEU A 87 7.06 6.23 24.66
N ILE A 88 8.19 5.53 24.62
CA ILE A 88 8.33 4.13 25.03
C ILE A 88 9.37 3.96 26.15
N GLU A 89 9.14 3.02 27.05
CA GLU A 89 10.05 2.85 28.20
C GLU A 89 11.27 1.96 27.89
N ASN A 90 11.22 1.21 26.79
CA ASN A 90 12.27 0.28 26.40
C ASN A 90 12.86 0.66 25.04
N THR A 91 14.11 0.26 24.80
CA THR A 91 14.73 0.35 23.49
C THR A 91 13.92 -0.41 22.44
N SER A 92 13.90 0.11 21.22
CA SER A 92 13.14 -0.48 20.11
C SER A 92 13.91 -1.60 19.43
N GLY A 93 13.25 -2.73 19.22
CA GLY A 93 13.80 -3.79 18.36
C GLY A 93 13.87 -3.34 16.89
N GLY A 94 14.95 -3.66 16.20
CA GLY A 94 15.17 -3.27 14.80
C GLY A 94 15.88 -1.93 14.61
N LEU A 95 16.22 -1.24 15.70
CA LEU A 95 17.19 -0.14 15.72
C LEU A 95 18.47 -0.59 16.44
N ASP A 96 19.51 0.25 16.41
CA ASP A 96 20.76 0.01 17.15
C ASP A 96 20.50 -0.21 18.65
N GLU A 97 21.39 -0.98 19.30
CA GLU A 97 21.38 -1.14 20.75
C GLU A 97 21.50 0.23 21.42
N ASP A 98 20.55 0.58 22.30
CA ASP A 98 20.37 1.88 22.99
C ASP A 98 19.35 2.87 22.39
N MET A 99 18.73 2.55 21.25
CA MET A 99 17.81 3.46 20.57
C MET A 99 16.34 3.30 21.01
N TYR A 100 15.66 4.43 21.17
CA TYR A 100 14.22 4.52 21.48
C TYR A 100 13.48 5.05 20.25
N GLY A 101 12.77 4.17 19.54
CA GLY A 101 11.96 4.49 18.38
C GLY A 101 10.53 4.89 18.75
N CYS A 102 10.29 6.19 18.85
CA CYS A 102 8.98 6.75 19.18
C CYS A 102 8.12 6.86 17.92
N ARG A 103 6.90 6.32 17.94
CA ARG A 103 5.94 6.53 16.84
C ARG A 103 5.49 7.98 16.87
N TYR A 104 5.61 8.68 15.75
CA TYR A 104 5.21 10.08 15.58
C TYR A 104 4.21 10.21 14.43
N THR A 105 3.24 11.09 14.58
CA THR A 105 2.34 11.50 13.49
C THR A 105 2.18 13.00 13.44
N HIS A 106 2.03 13.52 12.24
CA HIS A 106 1.70 14.90 11.96
C HIS A 106 0.46 14.96 11.05
N ALA A 107 -0.45 15.90 11.31
CA ALA A 107 -1.63 16.11 10.49
C ALA A 107 -1.94 17.60 10.29
N GLU A 108 -2.40 17.97 9.10
CA GLU A 108 -2.95 19.29 8.80
C GLU A 108 -4.46 19.19 8.57
N PHE A 109 -5.25 19.90 9.37
CA PHE A 109 -6.69 20.05 9.18
C PHE A 109 -7.00 21.34 8.41
N SER A 110 -7.73 21.23 7.31
CA SER A 110 -8.26 22.37 6.57
C SER A 110 -9.71 22.65 6.99
N PRO A 111 -9.98 23.79 7.64
CA PRO A 111 -11.35 24.19 7.96
C PRO A 111 -12.23 24.41 6.72
N ALA A 112 -11.62 24.74 5.58
CA ALA A 112 -12.34 24.93 4.32
C ALA A 112 -12.82 23.60 3.72
N ALA A 113 -12.00 22.55 3.81
CA ALA A 113 -12.36 21.21 3.33
C ALA A 113 -13.09 20.37 4.38
N LEU A 114 -13.08 20.80 5.65
CA LEU A 114 -13.52 20.01 6.82
C LEU A 114 -12.88 18.61 6.85
N ALA A 115 -11.62 18.54 6.44
CA ALA A 115 -10.87 17.31 6.27
C ALA A 115 -9.40 17.51 6.63
N ILE A 116 -8.73 16.41 6.96
CA ILE A 116 -7.27 16.36 7.06
C ILE A 116 -6.72 16.42 5.65
N THR A 117 -5.88 17.38 5.31
CA THR A 117 -5.33 17.56 3.95
C THR A 117 -3.91 17.01 3.81
N HIS A 118 -3.27 16.73 4.94
CA HIS A 118 -1.95 16.14 5.02
C HIS A 118 -1.89 15.30 6.29
N PHE A 119 -1.39 14.07 6.19
CA PHE A 119 -1.18 13.18 7.33
C PHE A 119 0.03 12.31 7.07
N ASP A 120 1.05 12.38 7.93
CA ASP A 120 2.22 11.53 7.84
C ASP A 120 2.53 10.86 9.18
N GLY A 121 3.14 9.68 9.07
CA GLY A 121 3.58 8.87 10.19
C GLY A 121 5.05 8.54 10.03
N ALA A 122 5.78 8.62 11.13
CA ALA A 122 7.22 8.40 11.18
C ALA A 122 7.64 7.74 12.50
N ILE A 123 8.87 7.25 12.52
CA ILE A 123 9.60 6.93 13.75
C ILE A 123 10.59 8.05 14.03
N ARG A 124 10.55 8.59 15.25
CA ARG A 124 11.61 9.45 15.80
C ARG A 124 12.46 8.59 16.72
N ALA A 125 13.65 8.27 16.26
CA ALA A 125 14.59 7.44 17.02
C ALA A 125 15.58 8.32 17.78
N TYR A 126 15.70 8.07 19.08
CA TYR A 126 16.56 8.83 19.99
C TYR A 126 17.59 7.89 20.64
N ARG A 127 18.84 8.34 20.74
CA ARG A 127 19.79 7.73 21.69
C ARG A 127 19.35 8.00 23.12
N ALA A 128 19.79 7.17 24.06
CA ALA A 128 19.38 7.23 25.46
C ALA A 128 19.44 8.65 26.07
N GLU A 129 20.54 9.39 25.90
CA GLU A 129 20.69 10.73 26.47
C GLU A 129 19.66 11.72 25.92
N ALA A 130 19.50 11.77 24.59
CA ALA A 130 18.52 12.62 23.93
C ALA A 130 17.08 12.20 24.26
N TYR A 131 16.85 10.91 24.50
CA TYR A 131 15.56 10.38 24.89
C TYR A 131 15.15 10.84 26.29
N PHE A 132 16.07 10.86 27.26
CA PHE A 132 15.80 11.36 28.60
C PHE A 132 15.52 12.87 28.62
N GLU A 133 16.16 13.65 27.75
CA GLU A 133 15.77 15.05 27.57
C GLU A 133 14.40 15.18 26.89
N ARG A 134 14.10 14.30 25.93
CA ARG A 134 12.84 14.30 25.19
C ARG A 134 11.65 14.00 26.10
N ILE A 135 11.72 13.01 26.98
CA ILE A 135 10.56 12.58 27.80
C ILE A 135 10.08 13.68 28.75
N ASP A 136 10.97 14.57 29.19
CA ASP A 136 10.67 15.71 30.06
C ASP A 136 10.26 16.98 29.29
N ALA A 137 10.34 16.97 27.95
CA ALA A 137 10.04 18.10 27.10
C ALA A 137 8.65 18.02 26.45
N GLN A 138 7.99 19.17 26.33
CA GLN A 138 6.81 19.31 25.46
C GLN A 138 7.24 19.12 24.00
N ILE A 139 6.39 18.51 23.17
CA ILE A 139 6.72 18.17 21.77
C ILE A 139 7.11 19.40 20.93
N ASP A 140 6.51 20.56 21.22
CA ASP A 140 6.80 21.84 20.56
C ASP A 140 8.13 22.48 21.00
N ARG A 141 8.77 21.92 22.05
CA ARG A 141 10.03 22.42 22.65
C ARG A 141 11.16 21.38 22.62
N ALA A 142 10.87 20.16 22.20
CA ALA A 142 11.78 19.02 22.28
C ALA A 142 12.99 19.07 21.31
N GLY A 143 13.11 20.12 20.48
CA GLY A 143 14.16 20.22 19.47
C GLY A 143 14.04 19.13 18.39
N LYS A 144 15.06 19.03 17.52
CA LYS A 144 15.14 18.05 16.42
C LYS A 144 16.31 17.08 16.61
N HIS A 145 16.41 16.49 17.80
CA HIS A 145 17.52 15.60 18.19
C HIS A 145 17.21 14.11 17.95
N SER A 146 16.38 13.81 16.96
CA SER A 146 16.00 12.45 16.57
C SER A 146 16.50 12.10 15.18
N GLU A 147 16.83 10.84 14.97
CA GLU A 147 16.85 10.24 13.64
C GLU A 147 15.38 10.06 13.19
N TYR A 148 15.01 10.71 12.09
CA TYR A 148 13.63 10.75 11.61
C TYR A 148 13.45 9.80 10.42
N THR A 149 12.63 8.77 10.59
CA THR A 149 12.31 7.81 9.53
C THR A 149 10.84 7.89 9.19
N LYS A 150 10.50 8.52 8.07
CA LYS A 150 9.11 8.57 7.57
C LYS A 150 8.67 7.18 7.10
N LEU A 151 7.48 6.76 7.55
CA LEU A 151 6.89 5.46 7.23
C LEU A 151 5.78 5.57 6.18
N PHE A 152 4.91 6.58 6.31
CA PHE A 152 3.84 6.84 5.35
C PHE A 152 3.53 8.32 5.26
N ARG A 153 2.87 8.69 4.16
CA ARG A 153 2.32 10.02 3.91
C ARG A 153 1.01 9.89 3.14
N PHE A 154 0.04 10.70 3.52
CA PHE A 154 -1.23 10.88 2.84
C PHE A 154 -1.38 12.36 2.54
N ASP A 155 -1.55 12.71 1.27
CA ASP A 155 -1.92 14.05 0.84
C ASP A 155 -3.29 14.02 0.17
N GLY A 156 -4.03 15.10 0.34
CA GLY A 156 -5.41 15.20 -0.12
C GLY A 156 -6.39 15.06 1.02
N PRO A 157 -7.68 15.36 0.79
CA PRO A 157 -8.63 15.44 1.88
C PRO A 157 -8.87 14.03 2.44
N LEU A 158 -8.87 13.88 3.75
CA LEU A 158 -9.08 12.65 4.47
C LEU A 158 -10.15 12.95 5.53
N PRO A 159 -11.34 12.32 5.44
CA PRO A 159 -12.40 12.54 6.41
C PRO A 159 -11.91 12.32 7.83
N VAL A 160 -12.30 13.20 8.76
CA VAL A 160 -11.82 13.20 10.16
C VAL A 160 -12.01 11.83 10.82
N GLU A 161 -13.14 11.17 10.60
CA GLU A 161 -13.41 9.83 11.16
C GLU A 161 -12.44 8.75 10.62
N ARG A 162 -12.09 8.81 9.32
CA ARG A 162 -11.09 7.89 8.74
C ARG A 162 -9.69 8.20 9.27
N TRP A 163 -9.34 9.47 9.41
CA TRP A 163 -8.08 9.87 10.04
C TRP A 163 -7.97 9.36 11.48
N LYS A 164 -9.02 9.50 12.30
CA LYS A 164 -9.04 8.96 13.68
C LYS A 164 -8.78 7.46 13.70
N ARG A 165 -9.39 6.73 12.76
CA ARG A 165 -9.19 5.28 12.63
C ARG A 165 -7.76 4.95 12.24
N LEU A 166 -7.22 5.58 11.18
CA LEU A 166 -5.85 5.36 10.72
C LEU A 166 -4.82 5.67 11.80
N MET A 167 -5.02 6.77 12.53
CA MET A 167 -4.17 7.14 13.66
C MET A 167 -4.20 6.07 14.75
N SER A 168 -5.38 5.54 15.09
CA SER A 168 -5.51 4.46 16.07
C SER A 168 -4.89 3.15 15.60
N ASP A 169 -5.02 2.81 14.31
CA ASP A 169 -4.39 1.63 13.72
C ASP A 169 -2.86 1.77 13.70
N TYR A 170 -2.32 2.96 13.41
CA TYR A 170 -0.89 3.22 13.46
C TYR A 170 -0.33 3.10 14.88
N PHE A 171 -1.04 3.64 15.87
CA PHE A 171 -0.71 3.51 17.29
C PHE A 171 -1.27 2.23 17.92
N ARG A 172 -1.58 1.19 17.12
CA ARG A 172 -2.10 -0.09 17.64
C ARG A 172 -1.25 -0.62 18.78
N GLY A 173 -1.92 -1.11 19.82
CA GLY A 173 -1.32 -1.50 21.10
C GLY A 173 -1.40 -0.41 22.17
N ASN A 174 -1.62 0.85 21.78
CA ASN A 174 -1.83 1.96 22.69
C ASN A 174 -3.32 2.33 22.79
N PRO A 175 -4.02 1.98 23.89
CA PRO A 175 -5.46 2.27 24.03
C PRO A 175 -5.76 3.76 24.21
N LEU A 176 -4.76 4.58 24.56
CA LEU A 176 -4.96 6.00 24.84
C LEU A 176 -5.29 6.80 23.57
N VAL A 177 -4.78 6.35 22.42
CA VAL A 177 -5.02 7.03 21.13
C VAL A 177 -6.50 6.96 20.72
N PRO A 178 -7.13 5.78 20.58
CA PRO A 178 -8.55 5.71 20.26
C PRO A 178 -9.43 6.34 21.35
N GLU A 179 -9.07 6.21 22.63
CA GLU A 179 -9.79 6.87 23.73
C GLU A 179 -9.80 8.39 23.58
N TYR A 180 -8.63 8.99 23.33
CA TYR A 180 -8.49 10.43 23.15
C TYR A 180 -9.27 10.95 21.94
N LEU A 181 -9.31 10.17 20.86
CA LEU A 181 -10.01 10.52 19.62
C LEU A 181 -11.52 10.23 19.69
N GLY A 182 -12.00 9.63 20.78
CA GLY A 182 -13.40 9.24 20.97
C GLY A 182 -13.84 8.08 20.08
N VAL A 183 -12.90 7.23 19.63
CA VAL A 183 -13.20 6.04 18.83
C VAL A 183 -13.71 4.93 19.76
N PRO A 184 -14.94 4.40 19.58
CA PRO A 184 -15.47 3.34 20.43
C PRO A 184 -14.58 2.10 20.42
N SER A 185 -14.34 1.51 21.61
CA SER A 185 -13.50 0.33 21.78
C SER A 185 -14.02 -0.91 21.02
N GLU A 186 -15.33 -0.99 20.73
CA GLU A 186 -15.97 -2.12 20.06
C GLU A 186 -15.82 -2.10 18.52
N GLU A 187 -15.43 -0.98 17.91
CA GLU A 187 -15.28 -0.85 16.45
C GLU A 187 -13.95 -1.41 15.91
N PHE A 188 -13.04 -1.88 16.76
CA PHE A 188 -11.75 -2.43 16.33
C PHE A 188 -11.79 -3.91 15.92
N GLU A 189 -12.80 -4.68 16.37
CA GLU A 189 -12.90 -6.12 16.07
C GLU A 189 -13.77 -6.45 14.84
N ALA A 190 -14.61 -5.51 14.40
CA ALA A 190 -15.35 -5.69 13.16
C ALA A 190 -14.50 -5.16 11.99
N SER A 191 -13.95 -6.06 11.16
CA SER A 191 -13.73 -5.71 9.75
C SER A 191 -15.08 -5.25 9.22
N PRO A 192 -15.25 -4.00 8.81
CA PRO A 192 -16.53 -3.60 8.27
C PRO A 192 -16.71 -4.36 6.95
N THR A 193 -17.70 -5.24 6.89
CA THR A 193 -18.35 -5.59 5.61
C THR A 193 -18.91 -4.28 5.08
N LEU A 194 -18.16 -3.62 4.20
CA LEU A 194 -18.53 -2.30 3.70
C LEU A 194 -19.61 -2.44 2.62
N PRO A 195 -20.59 -1.51 2.59
CA PRO A 195 -21.56 -1.43 1.52
C PRO A 195 -20.83 -1.18 0.19
N ALA A 196 -21.32 -1.79 -0.89
CA ALA A 196 -20.92 -1.46 -2.25
C ALA A 196 -21.05 0.06 -2.47
N ALA A 197 -19.93 0.76 -2.54
CA ALA A 197 -19.91 2.20 -2.76
C ALA A 197 -20.31 2.48 -4.22
N THR A 198 -21.59 2.78 -4.44
CA THR A 198 -22.14 3.32 -5.70
C THR A 198 -22.03 4.84 -5.77
N ALA A 199 -20.95 5.42 -5.24
CA ALA A 199 -20.66 6.82 -5.51
C ALA A 199 -19.89 6.87 -6.84
N GLU A 200 -20.53 7.40 -7.88
CA GLU A 200 -19.83 7.86 -9.09
C GLU A 200 -18.85 8.96 -8.67
N VAL A 201 -17.64 8.55 -8.29
CA VAL A 201 -16.51 9.46 -8.15
C VAL A 201 -16.18 9.92 -9.56
N ALA A 202 -16.03 11.23 -9.74
CA ALA A 202 -15.65 11.81 -11.02
C ALA A 202 -14.42 11.10 -11.61
N ASP A 203 -14.36 11.07 -12.94
CA ASP A 203 -13.32 10.49 -13.80
C ASP A 203 -11.97 11.25 -13.63
N GLU A 204 -11.44 11.25 -12.40
CA GLU A 204 -10.12 11.77 -12.09
C GLU A 204 -9.06 10.72 -12.40
N ALA A 205 -7.96 11.18 -12.99
CA ALA A 205 -6.78 10.39 -13.32
C ALA A 205 -6.39 9.43 -12.18
N ASP A 206 -6.43 8.12 -12.44
CA ASP A 206 -6.07 7.11 -11.43
C ASP A 206 -4.59 6.72 -11.51
N LEU A 207 -3.80 7.12 -10.51
CA LEU A 207 -2.45 6.60 -10.28
C LEU A 207 -2.18 6.54 -8.78
N ALA A 208 -1.64 5.41 -8.32
CA ALA A 208 -1.25 5.17 -6.95
C ALA A 208 0.08 4.41 -6.89
N SER A 209 0.82 4.64 -5.82
CA SER A 209 1.99 3.84 -5.45
C SER A 209 1.86 3.32 -4.03
N PHE A 210 2.46 2.16 -3.75
CA PHE A 210 2.48 1.53 -2.45
C PHE A 210 3.82 0.87 -2.21
N ILE A 211 4.34 1.02 -0.98
CA ILE A 211 5.61 0.43 -0.57
C ILE A 211 5.32 -0.54 0.57
N SER A 212 5.80 -1.77 0.45
CA SER A 212 5.81 -2.73 1.56
C SER A 212 7.21 -3.24 1.86
N LEU A 213 7.43 -3.58 3.12
CA LEU A 213 8.69 -4.08 3.65
C LEU A 213 8.46 -5.44 4.28
N ALA A 214 9.24 -6.44 3.89
CA ALA A 214 9.13 -7.80 4.42
C ALA A 214 10.51 -8.40 4.70
N ARG A 215 10.59 -9.34 5.65
CA ARG A 215 11.77 -10.18 5.83
C ARG A 215 11.62 -11.40 4.94
N ASN A 216 12.20 -11.36 3.74
CA ASN A 216 12.23 -12.48 2.82
C ASN A 216 13.54 -12.43 2.01
N THR A 217 13.80 -13.42 1.17
CA THR A 217 14.93 -13.38 0.22
C THR A 217 14.45 -13.72 -1.18
N ILE A 218 15.19 -13.24 -2.18
CA ILE A 218 15.07 -13.66 -3.57
C ILE A 218 16.44 -14.24 -3.93
N ASP A 219 16.47 -15.54 -4.18
CA ASP A 219 17.72 -16.26 -4.44
C ASP A 219 18.12 -16.12 -5.92
N GLU A 220 17.15 -15.93 -6.81
CA GLU A 220 17.38 -15.72 -8.23
C GLU A 220 17.79 -14.27 -8.54
N ARG A 221 18.68 -14.11 -9.51
CA ARG A 221 19.08 -12.78 -10.00
C ARG A 221 17.88 -11.96 -10.47
N PHE A 222 16.96 -12.61 -11.18
CA PHE A 222 15.69 -12.05 -11.62
C PHE A 222 14.63 -13.17 -11.62
N ALA A 223 13.45 -12.88 -11.07
CA ALA A 223 12.34 -13.81 -10.97
C ALA A 223 11.01 -13.11 -11.28
N LEU A 224 10.03 -13.89 -11.74
CA LEU A 224 8.64 -13.46 -11.85
C LEU A 224 7.79 -14.24 -10.84
N GLY A 225 6.86 -13.54 -10.19
CA GLY A 225 5.85 -14.15 -9.33
C GLY A 225 4.90 -15.03 -10.14
N TYR A 226 4.61 -16.21 -9.61
CA TYR A 226 3.67 -17.15 -10.22
C TYR A 226 2.34 -17.15 -9.47
N ASN A 227 1.26 -17.16 -10.23
CA ASN A 227 -0.08 -17.46 -9.75
C ASN A 227 -0.40 -18.92 -10.04
N TRP A 228 -1.22 -19.55 -9.19
CA TRP A 228 -1.68 -20.91 -9.44
C TRP A 228 -3.05 -20.88 -10.11
N ALA A 229 -3.12 -21.35 -11.36
CA ALA A 229 -4.37 -21.49 -12.09
C ALA A 229 -4.76 -22.95 -12.25
N THR A 230 -6.06 -23.23 -12.30
CA THR A 230 -6.57 -24.54 -12.73
C THR A 230 -6.98 -24.43 -14.19
N ILE A 231 -6.27 -25.15 -15.05
CA ILE A 231 -6.52 -25.16 -16.50
C ILE A 231 -7.18 -26.50 -16.86
N PRO A 232 -8.39 -26.50 -17.46
CA PRO A 232 -9.04 -27.71 -17.93
C PRO A 232 -8.13 -28.55 -18.81
N GLY A 233 -8.03 -29.85 -18.50
CA GLY A 233 -7.18 -30.79 -19.22
C GLY A 233 -5.69 -30.79 -18.82
N LEU A 234 -5.19 -29.75 -18.15
CA LEU A 234 -3.82 -29.68 -17.61
C LEU A 234 -3.76 -29.72 -16.07
N GLY A 235 -4.89 -29.53 -15.39
CA GLY A 235 -4.96 -29.52 -13.93
C GLY A 235 -4.48 -28.19 -13.34
N ARG A 236 -3.96 -28.22 -12.12
CA ARG A 236 -3.45 -27.03 -11.42
C ARG A 236 -1.96 -26.85 -11.71
N LEU A 237 -1.58 -25.72 -12.32
CA LEU A 237 -0.19 -25.40 -12.66
C LEU A 237 0.13 -23.92 -12.39
N PRO A 238 1.43 -23.57 -12.26
CA PRO A 238 1.82 -22.17 -12.19
C PRO A 238 1.56 -21.48 -13.53
N THR A 239 1.18 -20.22 -13.45
CA THR A 239 0.98 -19.29 -14.57
C THR A 239 1.61 -17.95 -14.24
N VAL A 240 2.00 -17.20 -15.25
CA VAL A 240 2.58 -15.86 -15.11
C VAL A 240 1.73 -14.86 -15.88
N GLU A 241 1.29 -13.79 -15.24
CA GLU A 241 0.50 -12.76 -15.91
C GLU A 241 1.44 -11.73 -16.57
N THR A 242 1.43 -11.68 -17.89
CA THR A 242 2.35 -10.83 -18.69
C THR A 242 1.63 -10.03 -19.76
N GLY A 243 0.32 -10.25 -19.93
CA GLY A 243 -0.45 -9.67 -21.04
C GLY A 243 -0.25 -10.40 -22.37
N CYS A 244 0.68 -11.36 -22.48
CA CYS A 244 0.91 -12.20 -23.68
C CYS A 244 1.23 -11.45 -24.99
N GLU A 245 1.61 -10.18 -24.93
CA GLU A 245 1.93 -9.36 -26.10
C GLU A 245 3.37 -8.82 -26.02
N ALA A 246 3.62 -7.54 -26.27
CA ALA A 246 4.95 -6.96 -26.31
C ALA A 246 5.67 -7.03 -24.97
N VAL A 247 4.96 -6.85 -23.84
CA VAL A 247 5.56 -6.99 -22.50
C VAL A 247 6.00 -8.44 -22.26
N ASP A 248 5.17 -9.43 -22.62
CA ASP A 248 5.54 -10.86 -22.54
C ASP A 248 6.76 -11.17 -23.40
N ALA A 249 6.75 -10.71 -24.66
CA ALA A 249 7.85 -10.90 -25.59
C ALA A 249 9.16 -10.31 -25.03
N PHE A 250 9.10 -9.11 -24.44
CA PHE A 250 10.25 -8.50 -23.77
C PHE A 250 10.70 -9.34 -22.56
N LEU A 251 9.81 -9.71 -21.64
CA LEU A 251 10.15 -10.48 -20.44
C LEU A 251 10.80 -11.83 -20.78
N ARG A 252 10.37 -12.50 -21.85
CA ARG A 252 11.00 -13.74 -22.35
C ARG A 252 12.43 -13.55 -22.84
N THR A 253 12.86 -12.32 -23.15
CA THR A 253 14.28 -12.02 -23.42
C THR A 253 15.11 -11.88 -22.14
N GLN A 254 14.45 -11.67 -21.00
CA GLN A 254 15.09 -11.44 -19.70
C GLN A 254 15.13 -12.71 -18.83
N ILE A 255 14.12 -13.58 -18.95
CA ILE A 255 14.00 -14.81 -18.14
C ILE A 255 13.39 -15.96 -18.95
N ASP A 256 13.87 -17.18 -18.69
CA ASP A 256 13.30 -18.39 -19.30
C ASP A 256 12.00 -18.81 -18.58
N ILE A 257 10.89 -18.32 -19.12
CA ILE A 257 9.53 -18.74 -18.78
C ILE A 257 8.88 -19.53 -19.93
N SER A 258 9.68 -20.19 -20.77
CA SER A 258 9.18 -20.97 -21.91
C SER A 258 8.34 -22.19 -21.50
N HIS A 259 8.48 -22.63 -20.25
CA HIS A 259 7.80 -23.78 -19.66
C HIS A 259 6.57 -23.40 -18.82
N VAL A 260 6.28 -22.10 -18.67
CA VAL A 260 5.16 -21.60 -17.86
C VAL A 260 4.16 -20.91 -18.80
N PRO A 261 2.85 -21.22 -18.73
CA PRO A 261 1.85 -20.47 -19.47
C PRO A 261 1.83 -19.01 -19.05
N ALA A 262 1.91 -18.14 -20.04
CA ALA A 262 1.62 -16.73 -19.84
C ALA A 262 0.11 -16.51 -19.99
N VAL A 263 -0.44 -15.62 -19.17
CA VAL A 263 -1.86 -15.24 -19.19
C VAL A 263 -2.02 -13.71 -19.30
N GLY A 264 -3.15 -13.29 -19.84
CA GLY A 264 -3.64 -11.92 -19.72
C GLY A 264 -5.16 -11.93 -19.68
N ALA A 265 -5.74 -11.11 -18.79
CA ALA A 265 -7.18 -10.94 -18.75
C ALA A 265 -7.66 -10.10 -19.94
N THR A 266 -8.88 -10.35 -20.43
CA THR A 266 -9.45 -9.62 -21.56
C THR A 266 -10.34 -8.44 -21.15
N ASP A 267 -10.32 -8.05 -19.88
CA ASP A 267 -11.13 -6.97 -19.29
C ASP A 267 -10.48 -5.58 -19.41
N GLY A 268 -9.35 -5.48 -20.11
CA GLY A 268 -8.56 -4.25 -20.20
C GLY A 268 -7.76 -3.96 -18.93
N VAL A 269 -7.62 -4.93 -18.02
CA VAL A 269 -6.79 -4.85 -16.82
C VAL A 269 -5.59 -5.78 -16.95
N LEU A 270 -4.40 -5.29 -16.62
CA LEU A 270 -3.19 -6.09 -16.52
C LEU A 270 -2.61 -6.00 -15.11
N ASN A 271 -2.63 -7.10 -14.37
CA ASN A 271 -1.87 -7.26 -13.13
C ASN A 271 -0.54 -7.94 -13.46
N LEU A 272 0.44 -7.16 -13.93
CA LEU A 272 1.72 -7.70 -14.36
C LEU A 272 2.40 -8.44 -13.21
N ALA A 273 2.85 -9.66 -13.49
CA ALA A 273 3.51 -10.52 -12.51
C ALA A 273 4.61 -9.77 -11.74
N ARG A 274 4.61 -9.94 -10.42
CA ARG A 274 5.58 -9.31 -9.52
C ARG A 274 7.00 -9.66 -9.97
N MET A 275 7.80 -8.64 -10.23
CA MET A 275 9.20 -8.79 -10.62
C MET A 275 10.08 -8.75 -9.39
N GLY A 276 10.87 -9.80 -9.21
CA GLY A 276 11.84 -9.94 -8.14
C GLY A 276 13.26 -9.78 -8.65
N PHE A 277 14.08 -8.99 -7.95
CA PHE A 277 15.50 -8.79 -8.24
C PHE A 277 16.29 -9.26 -7.02
N GLY A 278 17.15 -10.28 -7.20
CA GLY A 278 17.97 -10.82 -6.11
C GLY A 278 19.14 -9.92 -5.74
N ALA A 279 19.80 -10.22 -4.62
CA ALA A 279 20.99 -9.50 -4.17
C ALA A 279 22.19 -9.83 -5.07
N ASP A 280 22.38 -9.02 -6.11
CA ASP A 280 23.48 -9.10 -7.09
C ASP A 280 24.09 -7.70 -7.24
N ASP A 281 25.41 -7.57 -7.38
CA ASP A 281 26.06 -6.25 -7.49
C ASP A 281 25.53 -5.43 -8.69
N ASP A 282 25.04 -6.11 -9.74
CA ASP A 282 24.46 -5.50 -10.93
C ASP A 282 22.91 -5.37 -10.87
N PHE A 283 22.25 -5.76 -9.76
CA PHE A 283 20.78 -5.73 -9.67
C PHE A 283 20.18 -4.36 -9.98
N PRO A 284 20.75 -3.19 -9.55
CA PRO A 284 20.16 -1.89 -9.86
C PRO A 284 20.13 -1.63 -11.36
N LYS A 285 21.24 -1.96 -12.05
CA LYS A 285 21.36 -1.80 -13.50
C LYS A 285 20.41 -2.73 -14.26
N MET A 286 20.29 -3.98 -13.80
CA MET A 286 19.34 -4.94 -14.35
C MET A 286 17.89 -4.44 -14.17
N MET A 287 17.54 -4.03 -12.96
CA MET A 287 16.22 -3.52 -12.62
C MET A 287 15.84 -2.32 -13.48
N MET A 288 16.75 -1.34 -13.64
CA MET A 288 16.56 -0.21 -14.54
C MET A 288 16.35 -0.65 -16.00
N GLY A 289 17.13 -1.62 -16.48
CA GLY A 289 16.99 -2.16 -17.83
C GLY A 289 15.66 -2.87 -18.08
N VAL A 290 15.21 -3.69 -17.11
CA VAL A 290 13.92 -4.40 -17.18
C VAL A 290 12.76 -3.41 -17.17
N VAL A 291 12.75 -2.45 -16.24
CA VAL A 291 11.69 -1.43 -16.16
C VAL A 291 11.66 -0.55 -17.41
N ALA A 292 12.81 -0.13 -17.93
CA ALA A 292 12.87 0.64 -19.18
C ALA A 292 12.35 -0.18 -20.37
N GLY A 293 12.64 -1.48 -20.43
CA GLY A 293 12.11 -2.36 -21.45
C GLY A 293 10.58 -2.51 -21.36
N ILE A 294 10.03 -2.63 -20.16
CA ILE A 294 8.58 -2.66 -19.93
C ILE A 294 7.94 -1.32 -20.30
N ALA A 295 8.53 -0.19 -19.89
CA ALA A 295 8.06 1.14 -20.25
C ALA A 295 8.00 1.35 -21.77
N ASN A 296 8.93 0.76 -22.52
CA ASN A 296 8.92 0.80 -23.99
C ASN A 296 7.91 -0.16 -24.62
N ALA A 297 7.64 -1.32 -24.00
CA ALA A 297 6.73 -2.34 -24.54
C ALA A 297 5.26 -2.06 -24.20
N LEU A 298 4.98 -1.53 -23.00
CA LEU A 298 3.64 -1.32 -22.48
C LEU A 298 2.75 -0.44 -23.38
N PRO A 299 3.22 0.65 -24.01
CA PRO A 299 2.39 1.42 -24.94
C PRO A 299 1.82 0.60 -26.10
N GLN A 300 2.55 -0.42 -26.57
CA GLN A 300 2.04 -1.32 -27.59
C GLN A 300 0.92 -2.20 -27.04
N ASP A 301 1.07 -2.74 -25.83
CA ASP A 301 0.07 -3.58 -25.17
C ASP A 301 -1.19 -2.79 -24.82
N ILE A 302 -1.05 -1.52 -24.43
CA ILE A 302 -2.17 -0.60 -24.25
C ILE A 302 -3.04 -0.53 -25.50
N LEU A 303 -2.41 -0.42 -26.67
CA LEU A 303 -3.12 -0.34 -27.95
C LEU A 303 -3.68 -1.69 -28.41
N THR A 304 -2.91 -2.78 -28.30
CA THR A 304 -3.30 -4.09 -28.85
C THR A 304 -4.32 -4.81 -27.97
N LEU A 305 -4.18 -4.71 -26.66
CA LEU A 305 -5.07 -5.35 -25.68
C LEU A 305 -6.15 -4.40 -25.16
N ASN A 306 -6.16 -3.14 -25.62
CA ASN A 306 -7.04 -2.09 -25.13
C ASN A 306 -6.96 -1.96 -23.59
N LEU A 307 -5.73 -1.97 -23.05
CA LEU A 307 -5.52 -1.87 -21.61
C LEU A 307 -5.95 -0.48 -21.12
N GLN A 308 -6.86 -0.49 -20.15
CA GLN A 308 -7.30 0.70 -19.44
C GLN A 308 -6.53 0.85 -18.14
N LYS A 309 -6.22 -0.27 -17.47
CA LYS A 309 -5.68 -0.29 -16.11
C LYS A 309 -4.51 -1.26 -16.02
N VAL A 310 -3.46 -0.85 -15.31
CA VAL A 310 -2.25 -1.66 -15.14
C VAL A 310 -1.80 -1.59 -13.68
N ALA A 311 -1.34 -2.72 -13.16
CA ALA A 311 -0.67 -2.83 -11.88
C ALA A 311 0.69 -3.53 -12.08
N ILE A 312 1.75 -2.96 -11.51
CA ILE A 312 3.13 -3.47 -11.63
C ILE A 312 3.77 -3.45 -10.26
N SER A 313 4.45 -4.53 -9.91
CA SER A 313 5.17 -4.67 -8.64
C SER A 313 6.62 -5.05 -8.85
N LEU A 314 7.52 -4.30 -8.22
CA LEU A 314 8.97 -4.50 -8.23
C LEU A 314 9.42 -4.84 -6.82
N THR A 315 10.24 -5.87 -6.64
CA THR A 315 10.73 -6.33 -5.32
C THR A 315 12.23 -6.54 -5.35
N TRP A 316 12.96 -5.95 -4.41
CA TRP A 316 14.42 -6.05 -4.33
C TRP A 316 14.92 -5.97 -2.88
N PRO A 317 16.12 -6.49 -2.58
CA PRO A 317 16.70 -6.41 -1.24
C PRO A 317 17.27 -5.02 -0.94
N PHE A 318 17.10 -4.57 0.29
CA PHE A 318 17.79 -3.43 0.87
C PHE A 318 18.13 -3.75 2.34
N GLY A 319 19.41 -3.95 2.63
CA GLY A 319 19.86 -4.48 3.92
C GLY A 319 19.23 -5.85 4.20
N ASP A 320 18.59 -5.98 5.36
CA ASP A 320 17.96 -7.23 5.82
C ASP A 320 16.47 -7.34 5.42
N LEU A 321 16.00 -6.43 4.57
CA LEU A 321 14.60 -6.30 4.17
C LEU A 321 14.45 -6.48 2.66
N MET A 322 13.29 -6.97 2.25
CA MET A 322 12.79 -6.86 0.89
C MET A 322 11.89 -5.64 0.80
N VAL A 323 12.22 -4.74 -0.13
CA VAL A 323 11.41 -3.61 -0.50
C VAL A 323 10.55 -4.03 -1.69
N THR A 324 9.25 -3.87 -1.58
CA THR A 324 8.32 -4.01 -2.71
C THR A 324 7.68 -2.66 -3.01
N LEU A 325 7.91 -2.14 -4.21
CA LEU A 325 7.21 -0.98 -4.75
C LEU A 325 6.17 -1.44 -5.77
N SER A 326 4.91 -1.12 -5.50
CA SER A 326 3.81 -1.34 -6.43
C SER A 326 3.31 -0.02 -7.00
N ILE A 327 3.04 0.02 -8.30
CA ILE A 327 2.43 1.15 -9.00
C ILE A 327 1.20 0.62 -9.72
N ARG A 328 0.06 1.29 -9.52
CA ARG A 328 -1.22 0.90 -10.11
C ARG A 328 -1.97 2.13 -10.59
N GLY A 329 -2.62 2.05 -11.74
CA GLY A 329 -3.42 3.14 -12.27
C GLY A 329 -3.89 2.93 -13.69
N GLU A 330 -4.32 4.01 -14.33
CA GLU A 330 -4.54 4.08 -15.76
C GLU A 330 -3.28 3.69 -16.52
N ALA A 331 -3.43 2.87 -17.56
CA ALA A 331 -2.31 2.25 -18.24
C ALA A 331 -1.31 3.28 -18.79
N ASN A 332 -1.81 4.39 -19.36
CA ASN A 332 -0.96 5.47 -19.87
C ASN A 332 -0.19 6.21 -18.78
N LEU A 333 -0.79 6.38 -17.59
CA LEU A 333 -0.15 7.05 -16.45
C LEU A 333 0.90 6.14 -15.81
N VAL A 334 0.61 4.83 -15.70
CA VAL A 334 1.59 3.84 -15.25
C VAL A 334 2.78 3.80 -16.20
N SER A 335 2.56 3.80 -17.52
CA SER A 335 3.66 3.86 -18.50
C SER A 335 4.55 5.09 -18.30
N GLN A 336 3.97 6.28 -18.15
CA GLN A 336 4.71 7.52 -17.88
C GLN A 336 5.45 7.50 -16.54
N ALA A 337 4.86 6.87 -15.52
CA ALA A 337 5.50 6.71 -14.21
C ALA A 337 6.73 5.80 -14.30
N LEU A 338 6.67 4.71 -15.07
CA LEU A 338 7.82 3.82 -15.27
C LEU A 338 8.99 4.52 -15.97
N GLU A 339 8.72 5.36 -16.97
CA GLU A 339 9.75 6.12 -17.70
C GLU A 339 10.55 7.06 -16.78
N GLN A 340 9.89 7.59 -15.75
CA GLN A 340 10.49 8.55 -14.82
C GLN A 340 10.92 7.92 -13.49
N LEU A 341 10.60 6.64 -13.25
CA LEU A 341 10.70 6.00 -11.94
C LEU A 341 12.08 6.16 -11.31
N PHE A 342 13.14 5.84 -12.04
CA PHE A 342 14.52 5.89 -11.51
C PHE A 342 15.15 7.28 -11.50
N SER A 343 14.42 8.32 -11.93
CA SER A 343 14.81 9.70 -11.64
C SER A 343 14.47 10.12 -10.21
N VAL A 344 13.51 9.42 -9.58
CA VAL A 344 13.02 9.71 -8.23
C VAL A 344 13.26 8.58 -7.23
N VAL A 345 13.31 7.32 -7.68
CA VAL A 345 13.60 6.14 -6.87
C VAL A 345 15.04 5.69 -7.08
N ASP A 346 15.80 5.59 -5.99
CA ASP A 346 17.12 4.99 -5.97
C ASP A 346 17.05 3.64 -5.22
N PRO A 347 17.16 2.49 -5.92
CA PRO A 347 16.97 1.18 -5.30
C PRO A 347 18.09 0.80 -4.32
N ILE A 348 19.24 1.49 -4.35
CA ILE A 348 20.33 1.30 -3.38
C ILE A 348 20.19 2.19 -2.14
N LYS A 349 19.10 2.95 -2.04
CA LYS A 349 18.77 3.81 -0.90
C LYS A 349 17.50 3.33 -0.20
N PRO A 350 17.36 3.58 1.12
CA PRO A 350 16.16 3.22 1.84
C PRO A 350 14.95 4.00 1.31
N PRO A 351 13.74 3.41 1.34
CA PRO A 351 12.51 4.08 0.91
C PRO A 351 12.28 5.47 1.50
N SER A 352 12.70 5.69 2.74
CA SER A 352 12.57 6.98 3.41
C SER A 352 13.31 8.13 2.69
N GLU A 353 14.31 7.85 1.85
CA GLU A 353 15.02 8.88 1.09
C GLU A 353 14.31 9.30 -0.21
N TRP A 354 13.47 8.44 -0.77
CA TRP A 354 12.85 8.69 -2.08
C TRP A 354 11.31 8.65 -2.09
N ILE A 355 10.67 8.33 -0.95
CA ILE A 355 9.21 8.33 -0.84
C ILE A 355 8.58 9.68 -1.19
N GLU A 356 9.25 10.79 -0.86
CA GLU A 356 8.77 12.14 -1.17
C GLU A 356 8.89 12.47 -2.67
N PRO A 357 10.06 12.33 -3.32
CA PRO A 357 10.16 12.40 -4.78
C PRO A 357 9.17 11.51 -5.52
N LEU A 358 8.92 10.29 -5.04
CA LEU A 358 7.94 9.38 -5.63
C LEU A 358 6.51 9.91 -5.48
N SER A 359 6.14 10.42 -4.30
CA SER A 359 4.84 11.04 -4.06
C SER A 359 4.61 12.25 -4.98
N GLU A 360 5.63 13.09 -5.14
CA GLU A 360 5.59 14.23 -6.06
C GLU A 360 5.42 13.78 -7.52
N LEU A 361 6.12 12.73 -7.96
CA LEU A 361 5.94 12.15 -9.29
C LEU A 361 4.49 11.70 -9.51
N VAL A 362 3.90 10.97 -8.57
CA VAL A 362 2.51 10.50 -8.66
C VAL A 362 1.54 11.68 -8.72
N GLN A 363 1.71 12.70 -7.86
CA GLN A 363 0.87 13.89 -7.85
C GLN A 363 0.98 14.71 -9.13
N ASN A 364 2.15 14.78 -9.74
CA ASN A 364 2.36 15.49 -11.00
C ASN A 364 1.71 14.78 -12.19
N LEU A 365 1.74 13.45 -12.21
CA LEU A 365 1.14 12.64 -13.28
C LEU A 365 -0.38 12.52 -13.14
N ALA A 366 -0.88 12.42 -11.91
CA ALA A 366 -2.29 12.26 -11.59
C ALA A 366 -2.70 13.22 -10.45
N PRO A 367 -2.79 14.53 -10.73
CA PRO A 367 -3.19 15.50 -9.72
C PRO A 367 -4.64 15.22 -9.29
N ARG A 368 -4.80 14.79 -8.05
CA ARG A 368 -6.12 14.54 -7.45
C ARG A 368 -6.52 15.68 -6.54
N PHE A 369 -7.77 16.11 -6.68
CA PHE A 369 -8.36 17.15 -5.83
C PHE A 369 -9.35 16.55 -4.83
N THR A 370 -9.83 15.34 -5.09
CA THR A 370 -10.75 14.62 -4.22
C THR A 370 -10.06 13.45 -3.48
N PRO A 371 -10.52 13.16 -2.24
CA PRO A 371 -10.06 12.01 -1.47
C PRO A 371 -10.31 10.72 -2.23
N VAL A 372 -9.34 9.82 -2.27
CA VAL A 372 -9.65 8.44 -2.66
C VAL A 372 -10.26 7.74 -1.45
N ASP A 373 -11.51 7.32 -1.59
CA ASP A 373 -12.20 6.59 -0.54
C ASP A 373 -11.78 5.10 -0.47
N GLY A 374 -10.47 4.82 -0.43
CA GLY A 374 -9.91 3.58 0.12
C GLY A 374 -8.61 3.06 -0.51
N PHE A 375 -7.83 2.35 0.31
CA PHE A 375 -6.66 1.55 -0.09
C PHE A 375 -7.12 0.19 -0.64
N TRP A 376 -8.10 0.22 -1.56
CA TRP A 376 -8.65 -0.99 -2.15
C TRP A 376 -7.61 -1.63 -3.06
N GLY A 377 -7.58 -2.97 -3.06
CA GLY A 377 -6.67 -3.77 -3.90
C GLY A 377 -5.22 -3.83 -3.40
N VAL A 378 -4.97 -3.68 -2.09
CA VAL A 378 -3.70 -4.16 -1.51
C VAL A 378 -3.86 -5.64 -1.15
N THR A 379 -3.29 -6.52 -1.96
CA THR A 379 -3.30 -7.97 -1.75
C THR A 379 -1.87 -8.43 -1.55
N GLU A 380 -1.59 -9.16 -0.47
CA GLU A 380 -0.23 -9.71 -0.19
C GLU A 380 0.92 -8.69 -0.31
N GLY A 381 0.68 -7.45 0.15
CA GLY A 381 1.66 -6.38 0.16
C GLY A 381 1.92 -5.70 -1.19
N VAL A 382 1.05 -5.91 -2.19
CA VAL A 382 1.12 -5.22 -3.48
C VAL A 382 -0.21 -4.60 -3.89
N LEU A 383 -0.15 -3.58 -4.75
CA LEU A 383 -1.33 -3.04 -5.41
C LEU A 383 -1.70 -3.89 -6.61
N GLU A 384 -2.93 -4.39 -6.63
CA GLU A 384 -3.51 -5.18 -7.70
C GLU A 384 -4.95 -4.70 -7.95
N TYR A 385 -5.49 -5.06 -9.11
CA TYR A 385 -6.91 -4.95 -9.41
C TYR A 385 -7.61 -6.28 -9.18
N GLU A 386 -8.78 -6.26 -8.55
CA GLU A 386 -9.63 -7.44 -8.49
C GLU A 386 -10.23 -7.73 -9.87
N HIS A 387 -10.01 -8.94 -10.35
CA HIS A 387 -10.68 -9.51 -11.51
C HIS A 387 -12.06 -10.02 -11.10
N SER A 388 -13.05 -9.94 -11.99
CA SER A 388 -14.33 -10.59 -11.75
C SER A 388 -14.20 -12.11 -11.84
N ASP A 389 -15.03 -12.81 -11.05
CA ASP A 389 -15.02 -14.27 -10.91
C ASP A 389 -15.34 -15.05 -12.19
N GLU A 390 -15.70 -14.39 -13.31
CA GLU A 390 -16.01 -15.01 -14.61
C GLU A 390 -15.35 -14.30 -15.82
N LEU A 391 -14.05 -14.01 -15.76
CA LEU A 391 -13.30 -13.40 -16.86
C LEU A 391 -12.68 -14.39 -17.84
N PRO A 392 -12.74 -14.10 -19.16
CA PRO A 392 -11.91 -14.75 -20.14
C PRO A 392 -10.45 -14.33 -19.97
N TYR A 393 -9.56 -15.28 -20.20
CA TYR A 393 -8.13 -15.04 -20.33
C TYR A 393 -7.70 -15.43 -21.74
N HIS A 394 -6.77 -14.66 -22.30
CA HIS A 394 -5.92 -15.17 -23.37
C HIS A 394 -4.67 -15.77 -22.75
N MET A 395 -4.16 -16.84 -23.36
CA MET A 395 -3.07 -17.62 -22.79
C MET A 395 -2.10 -18.07 -23.87
N LEU A 396 -0.81 -17.91 -23.61
CA LEU A 396 0.27 -18.52 -24.37
C LEU A 396 0.70 -19.80 -23.66
N VAL A 397 0.23 -20.93 -24.17
CA VAL A 397 0.53 -22.26 -23.63
C VAL A 397 1.80 -22.80 -24.28
N PRO A 398 2.79 -23.29 -23.50
CA PRO A 398 3.97 -23.96 -24.04
C PRO A 398 3.62 -25.12 -24.96
N GLU A 399 4.38 -25.32 -26.04
CA GLU A 399 4.11 -26.35 -27.06
C GLU A 399 4.01 -27.76 -26.44
N ALA A 400 4.86 -28.08 -25.47
CA ALA A 400 4.83 -29.34 -24.74
C ALA A 400 3.50 -29.57 -23.98
N MET A 401 2.91 -28.51 -23.44
CA MET A 401 1.61 -28.57 -22.77
C MET A 401 0.46 -28.67 -23.78
N MET A 402 0.55 -27.96 -24.91
CA MET A 402 -0.43 -28.07 -26.01
C MET A 402 -0.52 -29.49 -26.58
N ALA A 403 0.62 -30.19 -26.71
CA ALA A 403 0.64 -31.59 -27.12
C ALA A 403 -0.13 -32.51 -26.13
N THR A 404 -0.07 -32.20 -24.84
CA THR A 404 -0.79 -32.93 -23.79
C THR A 404 -2.30 -32.69 -23.86
N LEU A 405 -2.71 -31.42 -24.04
CA LEU A 405 -4.13 -31.07 -24.24
C LEU A 405 -4.74 -31.78 -25.45
N THR A 406 -3.99 -31.82 -26.57
CA THR A 406 -4.43 -32.45 -27.82
C THR A 406 -4.59 -33.97 -27.66
N ARG A 407 -3.72 -34.62 -26.87
CA ARG A 407 -3.85 -36.06 -26.58
C ARG A 407 -5.08 -36.35 -25.74
N ASN A 408 -5.31 -35.56 -24.69
CA ASN A 408 -6.44 -35.75 -23.77
C ASN A 408 -7.80 -35.51 -24.44
N SER A 409 -7.89 -34.57 -25.40
CA SER A 409 -9.13 -34.34 -26.15
C SER A 409 -9.50 -35.52 -27.05
N VAL A 410 -8.50 -36.15 -27.71
CA VAL A 410 -8.74 -37.31 -28.60
C VAL A 410 -9.18 -38.54 -27.81
N GLU A 411 -8.67 -38.74 -26.59
CA GLU A 411 -9.07 -39.88 -25.74
C GLU A 411 -10.48 -39.72 -25.15
N SER A 412 -10.95 -38.48 -24.94
CA SER A 412 -12.32 -38.21 -24.48
C SER A 412 -13.42 -38.41 -25.53
N GLU A 413 -13.06 -38.44 -26.83
CA GLU A 413 -14.00 -38.67 -27.95
C GLU A 413 -14.05 -40.15 -28.41
N GLY A 414 -13.50 -41.08 -27.61
CA GLY A 414 -13.60 -42.52 -27.86
C GLY A 414 -15.05 -43.01 -28.06
N PRO A 415 -15.28 -44.05 -28.88
CA PRO A 415 -16.55 -44.31 -29.53
C PRO A 415 -17.69 -44.47 -28.52
N SER A 416 -18.67 -43.54 -28.61
CA SER A 416 -20.02 -43.74 -28.09
C SER A 416 -20.47 -45.15 -28.43
N ALA A 417 -20.64 -45.99 -27.41
CA ALA A 417 -21.02 -47.38 -27.55
C ALA A 417 -22.28 -47.46 -28.42
N GLY A 418 -22.09 -47.92 -29.66
CA GLY A 418 -23.16 -48.15 -30.61
C GLY A 418 -24.24 -48.99 -29.95
N GLY A 419 -25.48 -48.52 -30.05
CA GLY A 419 -26.65 -49.18 -29.50
C GLY A 419 -26.68 -50.65 -29.88
N ALA A 420 -26.88 -51.50 -28.87
CA ALA A 420 -27.22 -52.89 -29.09
C ALA A 420 -28.53 -52.96 -29.90
N PRO A 421 -28.58 -53.71 -31.02
CA PRO A 421 -29.83 -53.94 -31.71
C PRO A 421 -30.73 -54.83 -30.83
N ALA A 422 -31.96 -54.40 -30.61
CA ALA A 422 -33.00 -55.18 -29.97
C ALA A 422 -33.30 -56.43 -30.82
N GLY A 423 -33.15 -57.61 -30.21
CA GLY A 423 -33.56 -58.90 -30.74
C GLY A 423 -34.73 -59.47 -29.95
#